data_AF-A0A938TUG8-F1
#
_entry.id   AF-A0A938TUG8-F1
#
_cell.length_a   1.000
_cell.length_b   1.000
_cell.length_c   1.000
_cell.angle_alpha   90.00
_cell.angle_beta   90.00
_cell.angle_gamma   90.00
#
_symmetry.space_group_name_H-M   'P 1'
#
loop_
_entity.id
_entity.type
_entity.pdbx_description
1 polymer ?
#
loop_
_entity_poly.entity_id
_entity_poly.type
_entity_poly.pdbx_seq_one_letter_code
_entity_poly.pdbx_strand_id
1 'polypeptide(L)'
;MQEAAQQASAYLQASPLLNLAIAFLSGLAATRTVAYERRGNWLMALIVGVLGFFLAHFVIIYFGFLEHFDKLPGFRILLDFLSAYVGSFVVAALIHFVKPI
;
A
#
# COMPACT_ATOMS: atom_id res chain seq x y z
N MET A 1 -16.03 3.36 10.90
CA MET A 1 -14.67 2.76 10.90
C MET A 1 -14.67 1.31 10.42
N GLN A 2 -15.52 0.43 10.97
CA GLN A 2 -15.62 -0.97 10.51
C GLN A 2 -15.98 -1.10 9.02
N GLU A 3 -16.92 -0.28 8.53
CA GLU A 3 -17.37 -0.31 7.12
C GLU A 3 -16.24 0.02 6.14
N ALA A 4 -15.44 1.05 6.43
CA ALA A 4 -14.29 1.42 5.58
C ALA A 4 -13.22 0.32 5.53
N ALA A 5 -12.98 -0.38 6.65
CA ALA A 5 -12.05 -1.50 6.70
C ALA A 5 -12.54 -2.71 5.88
N GLN A 6 -13.85 -2.99 5.91
CA GLN A 6 -14.47 -4.04 5.10
C GLN A 6 -14.46 -3.69 3.61
N GLN A 7 -14.68 -2.43 3.25
CA GLN A 7 -14.58 -2.00 1.87
C GLN A 7 -13.14 -2.06 1.35
N ALA A 8 -12.15 -1.66 2.16
CA ALA A 8 -10.74 -1.77 1.80
C ALA A 8 -10.32 -3.23 1.57
N SER A 9 -10.78 -4.15 2.43
CA SER A 9 -10.49 -5.58 2.25
C SER A 9 -11.21 -6.18 1.04
N ALA A 10 -12.44 -5.78 0.76
CA ALA A 10 -13.17 -6.19 -0.44
C ALA A 10 -12.46 -5.70 -1.72
N TYR A 11 -11.95 -4.47 -1.71
CA TYR A 11 -11.23 -3.88 -2.84
C TYR A 11 -9.91 -4.63 -3.13
N LEU A 12 -9.20 -5.01 -2.06
CA LEU A 12 -8.03 -5.89 -2.10
C LEU A 12 -8.34 -7.26 -2.73
N GLN A 13 -9.54 -7.79 -2.49
CA GLN A 13 -9.98 -9.10 -3.01
C GLN A 13 -10.53 -9.06 -4.44
N ALA A 14 -10.87 -7.89 -4.99
CA ALA A 14 -11.44 -7.78 -6.33
C ALA A 14 -10.49 -8.21 -7.45
N SER A 15 -9.18 -7.99 -7.28
CA SER A 15 -8.15 -8.42 -8.22
C SER A 15 -6.90 -8.83 -7.45
N PRO A 16 -6.93 -10.01 -6.80
CA PRO A 16 -5.98 -10.36 -5.76
C PRO A 16 -4.55 -10.44 -6.30
N LEU A 17 -4.34 -10.99 -7.50
CA LEU A 17 -3.00 -11.06 -8.12
C LEU A 17 -2.42 -9.68 -8.43
N LEU A 18 -3.23 -8.79 -9.02
CA LEU A 18 -2.80 -7.44 -9.40
C LEU A 18 -2.50 -6.60 -8.15
N ASN A 19 -3.38 -6.67 -7.15
CA ASN A 19 -3.20 -5.99 -5.88
C ASN A 19 -1.98 -6.52 -5.11
N LEU A 20 -1.72 -7.84 -5.16
CA LEU A 20 -0.49 -8.41 -4.58
C LEU A 20 0.75 -7.91 -5.29
N ALA A 21 0.74 -7.82 -6.62
CA ALA A 21 1.85 -7.28 -7.39
C ALA A 21 2.12 -5.80 -7.04
N ILE A 22 1.06 -4.99 -6.95
CA ILE A 22 1.16 -3.58 -6.53
C ILE A 22 1.71 -3.49 -5.10
N ALA A 23 1.14 -4.23 -4.15
CA ALA A 23 1.58 -4.25 -2.76
C ALA A 23 3.06 -4.66 -2.66
N PHE A 24 3.48 -5.70 -3.37
CA PHE A 24 4.86 -6.17 -3.35
C PHE A 24 5.83 -5.13 -3.93
N LEU A 25 5.51 -4.56 -5.10
CA LEU A 25 6.37 -3.58 -5.77
C LEU A 25 6.46 -2.27 -4.97
N SER A 26 5.34 -1.80 -4.43
CA SER A 26 5.29 -0.61 -3.56
C SER A 26 6.03 -0.83 -2.25
N GLY A 27 5.85 -1.99 -1.61
CA GLY A 27 6.58 -2.40 -0.42
C GLY A 27 8.09 -2.47 -0.66
N LEU A 28 8.52 -3.05 -1.77
CA LEU A 28 9.94 -3.15 -2.16
C LEU A 28 10.54 -1.78 -2.48
N ALA A 29 9.78 -0.89 -3.13
CA ALA A 29 10.21 0.48 -3.37
C ALA A 29 10.34 1.25 -2.05
N ALA A 30 9.36 1.14 -1.15
CA ALA A 30 9.34 1.81 0.14
C ALA A 30 10.46 1.36 1.09
N THR A 31 10.72 0.04 1.19
CA THR A 31 11.81 -0.45 2.05
C THR A 31 13.17 0.00 1.54
N ARG A 32 13.37 0.04 0.22
CA ARG A 32 14.61 0.56 -0.37
C ARG A 32 14.79 2.05 -0.15
N THR A 33 13.72 2.85 -0.20
CA THR A 33 13.82 4.31 0.00
C THR A 33 14.02 4.69 1.46
N VAL A 34 13.38 3.99 2.40
CA VAL A 34 13.45 4.30 3.83
C VAL A 34 14.69 3.72 4.49
N ALA A 35 14.95 2.43 4.31
CA ALA A 35 16.00 1.73 5.07
C ALA A 35 17.35 1.68 4.36
N TYR A 36 17.45 2.16 3.10
CA TYR A 36 18.63 1.94 2.23
C TYR A 36 19.12 0.48 2.28
N GLU A 37 18.19 -0.46 2.47
CA GLU A 37 18.49 -1.85 2.79
C GLU A 37 19.19 -2.51 1.58
N ARG A 38 20.49 -2.80 1.74
CA ARG A 38 21.32 -3.39 0.69
C ARG A 38 21.09 -4.90 0.53
N ARG A 39 20.62 -5.58 1.58
CA ARG A 39 20.19 -6.98 1.58
C ARG A 39 18.67 -7.02 1.60
N GLY A 40 18.07 -7.28 0.44
CA GLY A 40 16.62 -7.29 0.29
C GLY A 40 15.97 -8.39 1.12
N ASN A 41 15.36 -8.01 2.25
CA ASN A 41 14.50 -8.91 2.99
C ASN A 41 13.11 -8.92 2.33
N TRP A 42 12.97 -9.72 1.27
CA TRP A 42 11.78 -9.78 0.40
C TRP A 42 10.49 -10.05 1.19
N LEU A 43 10.56 -10.83 2.27
CA LEU A 43 9.42 -11.08 3.15
C LEU A 43 8.95 -9.79 3.85
N MET A 44 9.90 -8.97 4.29
CA MET A 44 9.61 -7.72 4.96
C MET A 44 9.02 -6.69 3.99
N ALA A 45 9.56 -6.62 2.78
CA ALA A 45 9.00 -5.81 1.70
C ALA A 45 7.55 -6.20 1.38
N LEU A 46 7.23 -7.50 1.36
CA LEU A 46 5.85 -7.97 1.15
C LEU A 46 4.92 -7.54 2.31
N ILE A 47 5.34 -7.69 3.57
CA ILE A 47 4.54 -7.29 4.74
C ILE A 47 4.28 -5.78 4.73
N VAL A 48 5.32 -4.98 4.51
CA VAL A 48 5.25 -3.51 4.37
C VAL A 48 4.31 -3.12 3.23
N GLY A 49 4.40 -3.85 2.11
CA GLY A 49 3.54 -3.72 0.96
C GLY A 49 2.06 -3.90 1.29
N VAL A 50 1.71 -5.05 1.87
CA VAL A 50 0.32 -5.39 2.19
C VAL A 50 -0.28 -4.44 3.22
N LEU A 51 0.47 -4.15 4.30
CA LEU A 51 0.02 -3.23 5.34
C LEU A 51 -0.12 -1.81 4.79
N GLY A 52 0.83 -1.37 3.97
CA GLY A 52 0.79 -0.05 3.33
C GLY A 52 -0.36 0.10 2.36
N PHE A 53 -0.61 -0.90 1.52
CA PHE A 53 -1.74 -0.91 0.58
C PHE A 53 -3.08 -0.87 1.30
N PHE A 54 -3.23 -1.68 2.36
CA PHE A 54 -4.43 -1.68 3.19
C PHE A 54 -4.62 -0.32 3.87
N LEU A 55 -3.58 0.24 4.49
CA LEU A 55 -3.63 1.54 5.16
C LEU A 55 -4.01 2.66 4.19
N ALA A 56 -3.40 2.68 3.00
CA ALA A 56 -3.67 3.69 1.99
C ALA A 56 -5.12 3.62 1.49
N HIS A 57 -5.62 2.42 1.15
CA HIS A 57 -7.00 2.25 0.71
C HIS A 57 -8.01 2.53 1.83
N PHE A 58 -7.68 2.16 3.07
CA PHE A 58 -8.49 2.50 4.23
C PHE A 58 -8.64 4.02 4.36
N VAL A 59 -7.54 4.79 4.26
CA VAL A 59 -7.56 6.26 4.30
C VAL A 59 -8.38 6.82 3.14
N ILE A 60 -8.16 6.34 1.91
CA ILE A 60 -8.89 6.80 0.71
C ILE A 60 -10.41 6.60 0.87
N ILE A 61 -10.83 5.44 1.35
CA ILE A 61 -12.25 5.11 1.57
C ILE A 61 -12.81 5.93 2.74
N TYR A 62 -12.07 6.00 3.84
CA TYR A 62 -12.51 6.71 5.04
C TYR A 62 -12.76 8.21 4.79
N PHE A 63 -11.93 8.84 3.96
CA PHE A 63 -12.10 10.24 3.57
C PHE A 63 -12.99 10.45 2.33
N GLY A 64 -13.57 9.39 1.74
CA GLY A 64 -14.47 9.50 0.59
C GLY A 64 -13.78 9.84 -0.74
N PHE A 65 -12.47 9.61 -0.86
CA PHE A 65 -11.72 9.87 -2.09
C PHE A 65 -11.97 8.83 -3.19
N LEU A 66 -12.61 7.71 -2.89
CA LEU A 66 -12.86 6.64 -3.86
C LEU A 66 -13.62 7.16 -5.10
N GLU A 67 -14.61 8.02 -4.92
CA GLU A 67 -15.39 8.63 -6.01
C GLU A 67 -14.54 9.53 -6.93
N HIS A 68 -13.43 10.08 -6.43
CA HIS A 68 -12.50 10.87 -7.24
C HIS A 68 -11.62 9.98 -8.11
N PHE A 69 -11.28 8.79 -7.62
CA PHE A 69 -10.49 7.80 -8.34
C PHE A 69 -11.33 7.12 -9.43
N ASP A 70 -12.62 6.88 -9.18
CA ASP A 70 -13.55 6.32 -10.16
C ASP A 70 -13.74 7.21 -11.41
N LYS A 71 -13.54 8.54 -11.28
CA LYS A 71 -13.60 9.49 -12.40
C LYS A 71 -12.40 9.38 -13.36
N LEU A 72 -11.34 8.68 -12.97
CA LEU A 72 -10.09 8.54 -13.73
C LEU A 72 -9.75 7.07 -13.98
N PRO A 73 -10.61 6.30 -14.68
CA PRO A 73 -10.43 4.86 -14.86
C PRO A 73 -9.12 4.50 -15.57
N GLY A 74 -8.65 5.35 -16.50
CA GLY A 74 -7.38 5.15 -17.22
C GLY A 74 -6.13 5.28 -16.34
N PHE A 75 -6.22 5.97 -15.20
CA PHE A 75 -5.10 6.15 -14.25
C PHE A 75 -5.25 5.32 -12.98
N ARG A 76 -6.32 4.53 -12.87
CA ARG A 76 -6.67 3.81 -11.63
C ARG A 76 -5.53 2.96 -11.10
N ILE A 77 -4.90 2.15 -11.96
CA ILE A 77 -3.75 1.30 -11.57
C ILE A 77 -2.58 2.15 -11.07
N LEU A 78 -2.31 3.30 -11.70
CA LEU A 78 -1.22 4.18 -11.31
C LEU A 78 -1.52 4.87 -9.97
N LEU A 79 -2.77 5.28 -9.76
CA LEU A 79 -3.24 5.85 -8.49
C LEU A 79 -3.23 4.81 -7.36
N ASP A 80 -3.64 3.58 -7.65
CA ASP A 80 -3.57 2.44 -6.73
C ASP A 80 -2.11 2.16 -6.37
N PHE A 81 -1.20 2.19 -7.35
CA PHE A 81 0.24 2.05 -7.10
C PHE A 81 0.84 3.20 -6.29
N LEU A 82 0.47 4.44 -6.60
CA LEU A 82 0.94 5.62 -5.88
C LEU A 82 0.47 5.62 -4.43
N SER A 83 -0.81 5.31 -4.21
CA SER A 83 -1.39 5.21 -2.87
C SER A 83 -0.76 4.06 -2.08
N ALA A 84 -0.57 2.89 -2.71
CA ALA A 84 0.18 1.76 -2.16
C ALA A 84 1.56 2.21 -1.67
N TYR A 85 2.31 2.90 -2.54
CA TYR A 85 3.64 3.37 -2.25
C TYR A 85 3.68 4.34 -1.07
N VAL A 86 2.78 5.32 -1.03
CA VAL A 86 2.70 6.27 0.08
C VAL A 86 2.38 5.54 1.39
N GLY A 87 1.41 4.64 1.39
CA GLY A 87 1.07 3.83 2.56
C GLY A 87 2.24 2.96 3.01
N SER A 88 2.89 2.27 2.08
CA SER A 88 4.05 1.42 2.35
C SER A 88 5.25 2.22 2.85
N PHE A 89 5.46 3.45 2.36
CA PHE A 89 6.49 4.35 2.86
C PHE A 89 6.26 4.69 4.33
N VAL A 90 5.03 5.04 4.71
CA VAL A 90 4.67 5.32 6.11
C VAL A 90 4.90 4.08 6.97
N VAL A 91 4.44 2.90 6.54
CA VAL A 91 4.66 1.66 7.28
C VAL A 91 6.16 1.33 7.41
N ALA A 92 6.93 1.43 6.33
CA ALA A 92 8.36 1.21 6.35
C ALA A 92 9.07 2.17 7.31
N ALA A 93 8.72 3.45 7.27
CA ALA A 93 9.28 4.48 8.14
C ALA A 93 8.99 4.19 9.62
N LEU A 94 7.77 3.77 9.95
CA LEU A 94 7.40 3.38 11.31
C LEU A 94 8.20 2.18 11.80
N ILE A 95 8.32 1.14 10.96
CA ILE A 95 9.07 -0.06 11.34
C ILE A 95 10.55 0.27 11.53
N HIS A 96 11.17 0.99 10.59
CA HIS A 96 12.57 1.39 10.67
C HIS A 96 12.84 2.31 11.89
N PHE A 97 11.89 3.17 12.24
CA PHE A 97 11.99 4.01 13.44
C PHE A 97 11.99 3.19 14.74
N VAL A 98 11.13 2.16 14.85
CA VAL A 98 11.05 1.30 16.04
C VAL A 98 12.26 0.37 16.11
N LYS A 99 12.65 -0.22 14.98
CA LYS A 99 13.80 -1.10 14.88
C LYS A 99 14.45 -0.85 13.52
N PRO A 100 15.63 -0.21 13.48
CA PRO A 100 16.31 0.02 12.22
C PRO A 100 16.58 -1.33 11.55
N ILE A 101 16.10 -1.42 10.32
CA ILE A 101 16.25 -2.56 9.42
C ILE A 101 17.44 -2.30 8.51
#